data_AF-A0A380N1I6-F1
#
_entry.id   AF-A0A380N1I6-F1
#
_cell.length_a   1.000
_cell.length_b   1.000
_cell.length_c   1.000
_cell.angle_alpha   90.00
_cell.angle_beta   90.00
_cell.angle_gamma   90.00
#
_symmetry.space_group_name_H-M   'P 1'
#
loop_
_entity.id
_entity.type
_entity.pdbx_description
1 polymer ?
#
loop_
_entity_poly.entity_id
_entity_poly.type
_entity_poly.pdbx_seq_one_letter_code
_entity_poly.pdbx_strand_id
1 'polypeptide(L)'
;MSQIRSQKYAQAAYPLVARIKRRELEAKYRTLALTFPSMILQSGLSQAVGFLLAKGKDEHTQLLAHLAELLTGKDDGQALHSHILQANISEYQLLTRKALDAASWLKRYTQALLEKETS
;
A
#
# COMPACT_ATOMS: atom_id res chain seq x y z
N MET A 1 -18.09 -4.77 13.59
CA MET A 1 -17.22 -5.81 12.96
C MET A 1 -15.98 -5.22 12.27
N SER A 2 -15.21 -4.34 12.93
CA SER A 2 -14.02 -3.68 12.36
C SER A 2 -12.70 -4.40 12.71
N GLN A 3 -12.62 -4.97 13.92
CA GLN A 3 -11.41 -5.63 14.43
C GLN A 3 -10.89 -6.76 13.55
N ILE A 4 -11.76 -7.65 13.07
CA ILE A 4 -11.35 -8.82 12.26
C ILE A 4 -10.66 -8.39 10.95
N ARG A 5 -11.12 -7.29 10.33
CA ARG A 5 -10.58 -6.82 9.05
C ARG A 5 -9.23 -6.14 9.20
N SER A 6 -9.10 -5.28 10.21
CA SER A 6 -7.81 -4.67 10.55
C SER A 6 -6.77 -5.74 10.96
N GLN A 7 -7.21 -6.77 11.68
CA GLN A 7 -6.35 -7.91 12.04
C GLN A 7 -5.89 -8.70 10.80
N LYS A 8 -6.77 -8.92 9.82
CA LYS A 8 -6.39 -9.57 8.53
C LYS A 8 -5.32 -8.76 7.79
N TYR A 9 -5.47 -7.44 7.71
CA TYR A 9 -4.45 -6.59 7.09
C TYR A 9 -3.12 -6.64 7.85
N ALA A 10 -3.15 -6.63 9.18
CA ALA A 10 -1.95 -6.76 9.99
C ALA A 10 -1.19 -8.07 9.68
N GLN A 11 -1.91 -9.19 9.73
CA GLN A 11 -1.33 -10.52 9.48
C GLN A 11 -0.78 -10.66 8.07
N ALA A 12 -1.51 -10.16 7.07
CA ALA A 12 -1.09 -10.26 5.67
C ALA A 12 0.02 -9.26 5.30
N ALA A 13 0.06 -8.07 5.91
CA ALA A 13 1.07 -7.06 5.60
C ALA A 13 2.47 -7.40 6.12
N TYR A 14 2.56 -8.11 7.26
CA TYR A 14 3.84 -8.49 7.87
C TYR A 14 4.77 -9.24 6.90
N PRO A 15 4.38 -10.39 6.31
CA PRO A 15 5.27 -11.13 5.41
C PRO A 15 5.65 -10.34 4.16
N LEU A 16 4.76 -9.48 3.66
CA LEU A 16 5.02 -8.63 2.50
C LEU A 16 6.16 -7.65 2.77
N VAL A 17 6.09 -6.93 3.89
CA VAL A 17 7.15 -5.99 4.27
C VAL A 17 8.44 -6.71 4.68
N ALA A 18 8.34 -7.84 5.39
CA ALA A 18 9.50 -8.60 5.82
C ALA A 18 10.37 -9.07 4.63
N ARG A 19 9.74 -9.41 3.49
CA ARG A 19 10.44 -9.79 2.25
C ARG A 19 11.21 -8.64 1.59
N ILE A 20 10.95 -7.39 1.96
CA ILE A 20 11.67 -6.23 1.43
C ILE A 20 13.02 -6.03 2.11
N LYS A 21 13.19 -6.56 3.32
CA LYS A 21 14.42 -6.44 4.09
C LYS A 21 15.62 -7.00 3.31
N ARG A 22 16.73 -6.25 3.29
CA ARG A 22 17.98 -6.52 2.57
C ARG A 22 17.84 -6.57 1.04
N ARG A 23 16.74 -6.06 0.46
CA ARG A 23 16.64 -5.85 -0.99
C ARG A 23 17.18 -4.48 -1.36
N GLU A 24 17.67 -4.33 -2.59
CA GLU A 24 18.21 -3.05 -3.10
C GLU A 24 17.19 -1.90 -3.04
N LEU A 25 15.90 -2.22 -3.11
CA LEU A 25 14.81 -1.25 -3.04
C LEU A 25 14.39 -0.86 -1.61
N GLU A 26 14.98 -1.44 -0.56
CA GLU A 26 14.54 -1.28 0.84
C GLU A 26 14.39 0.17 1.25
N ALA A 27 15.42 1.00 1.07
CA ALA A 27 15.42 2.39 1.53
C ALA A 27 14.37 3.24 0.80
N LYS A 28 14.22 3.05 -0.51
CA LYS A 28 13.24 3.77 -1.34
C LYS A 28 11.81 3.33 -1.04
N TYR A 29 11.59 2.02 -0.93
CA TYR A 29 10.30 1.45 -0.51
C TYR A 29 9.92 1.96 0.87
N ARG A 30 10.88 2.01 1.81
CA ARG A 30 10.65 2.54 3.15
C ARG A 30 10.14 3.97 3.09
N THR A 31 10.87 4.86 2.41
CA THR A 31 10.48 6.27 2.27
C THR A 31 9.08 6.42 1.68
N LEU A 32 8.78 5.64 0.64
CA LEU A 32 7.48 5.67 -0.03
C LEU A 32 6.36 5.13 0.88
N ALA A 33 6.51 3.96 1.48
CA ALA A 33 5.51 3.33 2.35
C ALA A 33 5.18 4.19 3.59
N LEU A 34 6.13 4.96 4.11
CA LEU A 34 5.89 5.86 5.26
C LEU A 34 4.98 7.04 4.93
N THR A 35 5.04 7.53 3.70
CA THR A 35 4.31 8.72 3.23
C THR A 35 3.02 8.37 2.49
N PHE A 36 2.90 7.14 1.99
CA PHE A 36 1.77 6.71 1.17
C PHE A 36 0.39 6.85 1.84
N PRO A 37 0.17 6.54 3.14
CA PRO A 37 -1.12 6.80 3.78
C PRO A 37 -1.52 8.27 3.75
N SER A 38 -0.54 9.18 3.94
CA SER A 38 -0.77 10.62 3.86
C SER A 38 -1.08 11.06 2.43
N MET A 39 -0.43 10.46 1.43
CA MET A 39 -0.75 10.69 0.02
C MET A 39 -2.20 10.35 -0.30
N ILE A 40 -2.71 9.20 0.17
CA ILE A 40 -4.13 8.82 -0.01
C ILE A 40 -5.06 9.87 0.62
N LEU A 41 -4.75 10.36 1.82
CA LEU A 41 -5.56 11.39 2.50
C LEU A 41 -5.57 12.73 1.77
N GLN A 42 -4.44 13.12 1.17
CA GLN A 42 -4.26 14.42 0.54
C GLN A 42 -4.77 14.47 -0.90
N SER A 43 -4.48 13.46 -1.72
CA SER A 43 -4.84 13.44 -3.15
C SER A 43 -6.00 12.50 -3.48
N GLY A 44 -6.45 11.69 -2.53
CA GLY A 44 -7.40 10.61 -2.76
C GLY A 44 -6.74 9.33 -3.29
N LEU A 45 -7.49 8.22 -3.18
CA LEU A 45 -7.01 6.88 -3.53
C LEU A 45 -6.66 6.75 -5.02
N SER A 46 -7.51 7.28 -5.92
CA SER A 46 -7.30 7.20 -7.37
C SER A 46 -5.95 7.82 -7.77
N GLN A 47 -5.68 9.06 -7.34
CA GLN A 47 -4.43 9.76 -7.67
C GLN A 47 -3.22 9.12 -7.02
N ALA A 48 -3.32 8.65 -5.76
CA ALA A 48 -2.22 8.00 -5.08
C ALA A 48 -1.79 6.69 -5.78
N VAL A 49 -2.76 5.87 -6.22
CA VAL A 49 -2.48 4.65 -6.99
C VAL A 49 -1.97 4.98 -8.40
N GLY A 50 -2.57 5.96 -9.06
CA GLY A 50 -2.11 6.45 -10.38
C GLY A 50 -0.67 6.95 -10.34
N PHE A 51 -0.25 7.60 -9.25
CA PHE A 51 1.15 8.01 -9.04
C PHE A 51 2.10 6.83 -9.00
N LEU A 52 1.76 5.75 -8.27
CA LEU A 52 2.59 4.55 -8.20
C LEU A 52 2.75 3.91 -9.60
N LEU A 53 1.65 3.79 -10.34
CA LEU A 53 1.65 3.28 -11.71
C LEU A 53 2.50 4.14 -12.65
N ALA A 54 2.34 5.46 -12.61
CA ALA A 54 3.06 6.37 -13.48
C ALA A 54 4.57 6.41 -13.22
N LYS A 55 4.99 6.21 -11.95
CA LYS A 55 6.42 6.17 -11.61
C LYS A 55 7.07 4.85 -12.01
N GLY A 56 6.41 3.72 -11.80
CA GLY A 56 6.82 2.40 -12.31
C GLY A 56 8.19 1.86 -11.88
N LYS A 57 8.89 2.52 -10.95
CA LYS A 57 10.16 2.03 -10.38
C LYS A 57 9.89 0.86 -9.44
N ASP A 58 10.91 0.05 -9.17
CA ASP A 58 10.81 -1.15 -8.34
C ASP A 58 10.08 -0.92 -7.01
N GLU A 59 10.39 0.14 -6.27
CA GLU A 59 9.73 0.45 -5.01
C GLU A 59 8.24 0.83 -5.17
N HIS A 60 7.89 1.47 -6.28
CA HIS A 60 6.52 1.91 -6.57
C HIS A 60 5.68 0.71 -7.01
N THR A 61 6.21 -0.10 -7.92
CA THR A 61 5.58 -1.34 -8.38
C THR A 61 5.39 -2.32 -7.23
N GLN A 62 6.39 -2.48 -6.36
CA GLN A 62 6.31 -3.36 -5.20
C GLN A 62 5.29 -2.88 -4.17
N LEU A 63 5.24 -1.57 -3.86
CA LEU A 63 4.23 -1.03 -2.94
C LEU A 63 2.82 -1.17 -3.50
N LEU A 64 2.64 -0.95 -4.80
CA LEU A 64 1.36 -1.11 -5.47
C LEU A 64 0.90 -2.58 -5.45
N ALA A 65 1.80 -3.52 -5.73
CA ALA A 65 1.53 -4.95 -5.66
C ALA A 65 1.08 -5.36 -4.25
N HIS A 66 1.78 -4.90 -3.20
CA HIS A 66 1.39 -5.17 -1.82
C HIS A 66 0.02 -4.58 -1.47
N LEU A 67 -0.29 -3.36 -1.92
CA LEU A 67 -1.59 -2.75 -1.69
C LEU A 67 -2.70 -3.56 -2.38
N ALA A 68 -2.49 -3.97 -3.64
CA ALA A 68 -3.42 -4.79 -4.39
C ALA A 68 -3.64 -6.16 -3.72
N GLU A 69 -2.58 -6.80 -3.27
CA GLU A 69 -2.66 -8.10 -2.59
C GLU A 69 -3.46 -8.00 -1.31
N LEU A 70 -3.23 -6.96 -0.50
CA LEU A 70 -4.01 -6.74 0.72
C LEU A 70 -5.49 -6.49 0.41
N LEU A 71 -5.79 -5.65 -0.59
CA LEU A 71 -7.17 -5.25 -0.89
C LEU A 71 -7.99 -6.32 -1.61
N THR A 72 -7.35 -7.12 -2.46
CA THR A 72 -8.02 -8.01 -3.42
C THR A 72 -7.59 -9.47 -3.31
N GLY A 73 -6.50 -9.77 -2.60
CA GLY A 73 -5.87 -11.09 -2.56
C GLY A 73 -5.02 -11.43 -3.78
N LYS A 74 -4.78 -10.46 -4.68
CA LYS A 74 -3.99 -10.61 -5.90
C LYS A 74 -2.99 -9.46 -6.04
N ASP A 75 -1.80 -9.74 -6.52
CA ASP A 75 -0.72 -8.77 -6.77
C ASP A 75 -0.92 -7.99 -8.09
N ASP A 76 -2.15 -7.59 -8.39
CA ASP A 76 -2.51 -6.91 -9.63
C ASP A 76 -2.84 -5.43 -9.41
N GLY A 77 -1.79 -4.61 -9.48
CA GLY A 77 -1.88 -3.16 -9.33
C GLY A 77 -2.71 -2.45 -10.41
N GLN A 78 -2.66 -2.97 -11.64
CA GLN A 78 -3.37 -2.38 -12.77
C GLN A 78 -4.88 -2.63 -12.64
N ALA A 79 -5.27 -3.87 -12.31
CA ALA A 79 -6.67 -4.21 -12.06
C ALA A 79 -7.23 -3.46 -10.85
N LEU A 80 -6.43 -3.29 -9.79
CA LEU A 80 -6.83 -2.45 -8.65
C LEU A 80 -7.15 -1.02 -9.11
N HIS A 81 -6.28 -0.40 -9.91
CA HIS A 81 -6.49 0.96 -10.39
C HIS A 81 -7.73 1.07 -11.29
N SER A 82 -7.91 0.15 -12.23
CA SER A 82 -9.11 0.09 -13.07
C SER A 82 -10.38 -0.05 -12.23
N HIS A 83 -10.37 -0.89 -11.18
CA HIS A 83 -11.49 -1.04 -10.27
C HIS A 83 -11.79 0.25 -9.50
N ILE A 84 -10.76 0.96 -9.03
CA ILE A 84 -10.91 2.25 -8.34
C ILE A 84 -11.58 3.29 -9.25
N LEU A 85 -11.19 3.35 -10.52
CA LEU A 85 -11.74 4.32 -11.49
C LEU A 85 -13.19 4.03 -11.88
N GLN A 86 -13.60 2.76 -11.83
CA GLN A 86 -14.96 2.33 -12.19
C GLN A 86 -15.92 2.30 -10.99
N ALA A 87 -15.41 2.44 -9.77
CA ALA A 87 -16.20 2.37 -8.54
C ALA A 87 -17.21 3.51 -8.45
N ASN A 88 -18.43 3.20 -8.02
CA ASN A 88 -19.39 4.23 -7.62
C ASN A 88 -18.96 4.92 -6.30
N ILE A 89 -19.65 5.99 -5.91
CA ILE A 89 -19.23 6.79 -4.74
C ILE A 89 -19.15 5.98 -3.44
N SER A 90 -20.09 5.07 -3.20
CA SER A 90 -20.14 4.25 -1.99
C SER A 90 -19.01 3.22 -1.96
N GLU A 91 -18.76 2.60 -3.10
CA GLU A 91 -17.66 1.66 -3.30
C GLU A 91 -16.30 2.36 -3.14
N TYR A 92 -16.13 3.52 -3.77
CA TYR A 92 -14.90 4.31 -3.71
C TYR A 92 -14.59 4.76 -2.28
N GLN A 93 -15.59 5.22 -1.52
CA GLN A 93 -15.41 5.57 -0.11
C GLN A 93 -15.01 4.35 0.72
N LEU A 94 -15.64 3.20 0.49
CA LEU A 94 -15.30 1.95 1.17
C LEU A 94 -13.87 1.51 0.82
N LEU A 95 -13.49 1.53 -0.46
CA LEU A 95 -12.15 1.19 -0.94
C LEU A 95 -11.10 2.12 -0.35
N THR A 96 -11.38 3.43 -0.29
CA THR A 96 -10.48 4.42 0.32
C THR A 96 -10.22 4.10 1.79
N ARG A 97 -11.26 3.79 2.58
CA ARG A 97 -11.09 3.37 3.99
C ARG A 97 -10.26 2.09 4.12
N LYS A 98 -10.54 1.08 3.28
CA LYS A 98 -9.76 -0.17 3.26
C LYS A 98 -8.28 0.08 2.91
N ALA A 99 -8.03 0.92 1.91
CA ALA A 99 -6.69 1.25 1.46
C ALA A 99 -5.90 1.99 2.53
N LEU A 100 -6.54 2.91 3.27
CA LEU A 100 -5.92 3.59 4.41
C LEU A 100 -5.54 2.62 5.53
N ASP A 101 -6.41 1.66 5.87
CA ASP A 101 -6.12 0.63 6.87
C ASP A 101 -4.93 -0.25 6.44
N ALA A 102 -4.95 -0.73 5.19
CA ALA A 102 -3.89 -1.56 4.61
C ALA A 102 -2.55 -0.80 4.55
N ALA A 103 -2.55 0.42 4.00
CA ALA A 103 -1.37 1.27 3.90
C ALA A 103 -0.81 1.65 5.29
N SER A 104 -1.68 1.82 6.28
CA SER A 104 -1.26 2.07 7.66
C SER A 104 -0.50 0.88 8.26
N TRP A 105 -0.93 -0.36 7.98
CA TRP A 105 -0.20 -1.55 8.41
C TRP A 105 1.11 -1.73 7.66
N LEU A 106 1.14 -1.48 6.35
CA LEU A 106 2.39 -1.44 5.58
C LEU A 106 3.37 -0.42 6.19
N LYS A 107 2.90 0.80 6.50
CA LYS A 107 3.70 1.83 7.19
C LYS A 107 4.25 1.33 8.53
N ARG A 108 3.41 0.78 9.41
CA ARG A 108 3.83 0.30 10.75
C ARG A 108 4.92 -0.76 10.66
N TYR A 109 4.73 -1.78 9.82
CA TYR A 109 5.75 -2.82 9.65
C TYR A 109 6.99 -2.29 8.97
N THR A 110 6.85 -1.33 8.05
CA THR A 110 8.00 -0.68 7.43
C THR A 110 8.83 0.08 8.46
N GLN A 111 8.19 0.79 9.40
CA GLN A 111 8.88 1.44 10.52
C GLN A 111 9.60 0.45 11.44
N ALA A 112 9.01 -0.73 11.65
CA ALA A 112 9.52 -1.72 12.59
C ALA A 112 10.61 -2.64 12.01
N LEU A 113 10.55 -2.95 10.70
CA LEU A 113 11.36 -4.00 10.08
C LEU A 113 12.47 -3.48 9.19
N LEU A 114 12.27 -2.34 8.52
CA LEU A 114 13.18 -1.81 7.52
C LEU A 114 14.07 -0.71 8.11
N GLU A 115 15.36 -0.80 7.82
CA GLU A 115 16.36 0.13 8.35
C GLU A 115 16.20 1.50 7.70
N LYS A 116 16.41 2.56 8.49
CA LYS A 116 16.51 3.90 7.94
C LYS A 116 17.82 3.95 7.16
N GLU A 117 17.81 4.53 5.97
CA GLU A 117 19.03 4.81 5.24
C GLU A 117 19.94 5.66 6.15
N THR A 118 21.03 5.07 6.61
CA THR A 118 22.01 5.77 7.45
C THR A 118 22.88 6.55 6.48
N SER A 119 22.64 7.87 6.40
CA SER A 119 23.47 8.80 5.62
C SER A 119 24.92 8.80 6.07
#